data_AF-A0A9N8EN33-F1
#
_entry.id   AF-A0A9N8EN33-F1
#
_cell.length_a   1.000
_cell.length_b   1.000
_cell.length_c   1.000
_cell.angle_alpha   90.00
_cell.angle_beta   90.00
_cell.angle_gamma   90.00
#
_symmetry.space_group_name_H-M   'P 1'
#
loop_
_entity.id
_entity.type
_entity.pdbx_description
1 polymer ?
#
loop_
_entity_poly.entity_id
_entity_poly.type
_entity_poly.pdbx_seq_one_letter_code
_entity_poly.pdbx_strand_id
1 'polypeptide(L)'
;MPASSWYLLLILFGILLSIWQLGNPTTRLQKLLVGDVSAKQLLNTTTGSSMFYNYSLPADPRPSVHLMHVGKAGGTTLRDYVIKWKNCSWPANIQRCREIFNGVEESAISNYTKGITHYGKTFGKQLSSKDILLFVVRAPIDRFISWWAYTVPIKCVDGGKCSRKDKVLEKFIQTFYLKCFPSLESFTQALNPSHNTAKAQNTSDSLFSNYTAAAAANATTDYSDCNQLLQGAFQTVGKSHYGHLTAGYRYYYQEAGGPSSINNHTIVTIRTEFFWNDVVQFDLALGGHGDFHTVMGKKETHGSEAYWTKHNNSNKVMISSANMPYVCCALWPEMVVYRTLVEQAVNLLPQQRIQTYQKTWNQCHVQSWEALEQMCDGLETSLN
;
A
#
# COMPACT_ATOMS: atom_id res chain seq x y z
N MET A 1 -43.81 6.04 -48.82
CA MET A 1 -43.25 6.34 -47.48
C MET A 1 -42.61 5.06 -46.95
N PRO A 2 -41.29 4.97 -46.79
CA PRO A 2 -40.64 3.69 -46.51
C PRO A 2 -40.63 3.38 -45.02
N ALA A 3 -41.01 2.14 -44.68
CA ALA A 3 -41.11 1.59 -43.33
C ALA A 3 -39.75 1.30 -42.65
N SER A 4 -38.65 1.93 -43.11
CA SER A 4 -37.29 1.66 -42.62
C SER A 4 -36.84 2.57 -41.47
N SER A 5 -37.61 3.61 -41.11
CA SER A 5 -37.22 4.57 -40.06
C SER A 5 -37.53 4.09 -38.62
N TRP A 6 -38.52 3.19 -38.46
CA TRP A 6 -38.97 2.77 -37.13
C TRP A 6 -38.05 1.73 -36.46
N TYR A 7 -37.34 0.93 -37.26
CA TYR A 7 -36.43 -0.09 -36.71
C TYR A 7 -35.18 0.52 -36.08
N LEU A 8 -34.65 1.62 -36.61
CA LEU A 8 -33.50 2.30 -36.02
C LEU A 8 -33.87 2.96 -34.68
N LEU A 9 -35.10 3.49 -34.57
CA LEU A 9 -35.58 4.13 -33.35
C LEU A 9 -35.77 3.13 -32.21
N LEU A 10 -36.26 1.91 -32.52
CA LEU A 10 -36.43 0.85 -31.53
C LEU A 10 -35.10 0.26 -31.04
N ILE A 11 -34.09 0.16 -31.91
CA ILE A 11 -32.75 -0.30 -31.52
C ILE A 11 -32.06 0.75 -30.63
N LEU A 12 -32.17 2.04 -30.95
CA LEU A 12 -31.66 3.12 -30.11
C LEU A 12 -32.38 3.21 -28.76
N PHE A 13 -33.70 2.98 -28.72
CA PHE A 13 -34.46 2.92 -27.46
C PHE A 13 -34.08 1.70 -26.60
N GLY A 14 -33.82 0.55 -27.22
CA GLY A 14 -33.37 -0.66 -26.52
C GLY A 14 -31.96 -0.53 -25.92
N ILE A 15 -31.05 0.16 -26.63
CA ILE A 15 -29.69 0.46 -26.13
C ILE A 15 -29.73 1.51 -25.01
N LEU A 16 -30.59 2.54 -25.13
CA LEU A 16 -30.75 3.53 -24.07
C LEU A 16 -31.42 2.95 -22.81
N LEU A 17 -32.38 2.02 -22.93
CA LEU A 17 -32.96 1.34 -21.77
C LEU A 17 -31.97 0.38 -21.07
N SER A 18 -31.06 -0.25 -21.80
CA SER A 18 -30.03 -1.11 -21.21
C SER A 18 -28.90 -0.32 -20.56
N ILE A 19 -28.64 0.92 -21.00
CA ILE A 19 -27.77 1.88 -20.30
C ILE A 19 -28.46 2.45 -19.05
N TRP A 20 -29.79 2.61 -19.06
CA TRP A 20 -30.55 3.08 -17.90
C TRP A 20 -30.80 2.01 -16.81
N GLN A 21 -30.72 0.72 -17.16
CA GLN A 21 -30.76 -0.39 -16.20
C GLN A 21 -29.42 -0.71 -15.53
N LEU A 22 -28.33 -0.05 -15.92
CA LEU A 22 -27.11 0.03 -15.12
C LEU A 22 -27.30 1.10 -14.05
N GLY A 23 -28.12 0.74 -13.06
CA GLY A 23 -28.46 1.58 -11.92
C GLY A 23 -27.22 2.13 -11.21
N ASN A 24 -27.33 3.40 -10.82
CA ASN A 24 -26.38 4.15 -10.02
C ASN A 24 -25.83 3.30 -8.84
N PRO A 25 -24.52 3.03 -8.76
CA PRO A 25 -23.94 2.11 -7.76
C PRO A 25 -24.05 2.60 -6.31
N THR A 26 -24.50 3.84 -6.09
CA THR A 26 -24.65 4.48 -4.78
C THR A 26 -25.82 3.94 -3.94
N THR A 27 -26.83 3.31 -4.54
CA THR A 27 -28.06 2.93 -3.78
C THR A 27 -28.02 1.51 -3.17
N ARG A 28 -27.06 0.66 -3.55
CA ARG A 28 -27.01 -0.73 -3.05
C ARG A 28 -26.25 -0.90 -1.73
N LEU A 29 -25.52 0.13 -1.29
CA LEU A 29 -24.76 0.12 -0.02
C LEU A 29 -25.52 0.73 1.17
N GLN A 30 -26.62 1.46 0.94
CA GLN A 30 -27.40 2.08 2.03
C GLN A 30 -28.35 1.11 2.77
N LYS A 31 -28.54 -0.13 2.30
CA LYS A 31 -29.40 -1.12 2.97
C LYS A 31 -28.68 -2.05 3.97
N LEU A 32 -27.41 -1.76 4.28
CA LEU A 32 -26.61 -2.46 5.29
C LEU A 32 -26.12 -1.53 6.41
N LEU A 33 -26.87 -0.47 6.74
CA LEU A 33 -26.68 0.30 7.97
C LEU A 33 -27.22 -0.56 9.13
N VAL A 34 -26.37 -1.28 9.86
CA VAL A 34 -25.65 -0.78 11.04
C VAL A 34 -26.55 0.18 11.83
N GLY A 35 -27.24 -0.36 12.82
CA GLY A 35 -27.88 0.46 13.83
C GLY A 35 -26.85 1.39 14.47
N ASP A 36 -27.26 2.63 14.71
CA ASP A 36 -26.52 3.65 15.45
C ASP A 36 -26.08 3.11 16.82
N VAL A 37 -24.88 2.54 16.87
CA VAL A 37 -24.16 2.34 18.13
C VAL A 37 -23.17 3.48 18.22
N SER A 38 -23.51 4.48 19.03
CA SER A 38 -22.62 5.61 19.27
C SER A 38 -21.25 5.10 19.74
N ALA A 39 -20.20 5.55 19.05
CA ALA A 39 -18.81 5.16 19.28
C ALA A 39 -18.28 5.49 20.70
N LYS A 40 -19.09 6.16 21.55
CA LYS A 40 -18.72 6.52 22.92
C LYS A 40 -18.99 5.43 23.96
N GLN A 41 -19.73 4.37 23.65
CA GLN A 41 -20.15 3.38 24.66
C GLN A 41 -19.34 2.07 24.67
N LEU A 42 -18.37 1.91 23.76
CA LEU A 42 -17.61 0.65 23.59
C LEU A 42 -16.18 0.67 24.16
N LEU A 43 -15.77 1.72 24.85
CA LEU A 43 -14.40 1.88 25.37
C LEU A 43 -14.19 1.47 26.85
N ASN A 44 -15.20 0.91 27.52
CA ASN A 44 -15.14 0.65 28.98
C ASN A 44 -15.10 -0.83 29.43
N THR A 45 -14.71 -1.77 28.58
CA THR A 45 -14.49 -3.17 29.00
C THR A 45 -13.01 -3.56 28.92
N THR A 46 -12.21 -2.99 29.83
CA THR A 46 -10.82 -3.39 30.08
C THR A 46 -10.76 -4.35 31.27
N THR A 47 -11.15 -5.61 31.08
CA THR A 47 -10.73 -6.73 31.94
C THR A 47 -10.51 -7.99 31.12
N GLY A 48 -9.29 -8.17 30.63
CA GLY A 48 -8.46 -9.30 31.05
C GLY A 48 -8.71 -10.71 30.52
N SER A 49 -9.71 -10.97 29.67
CA SER A 49 -9.83 -12.27 28.99
C SER A 49 -9.53 -12.08 27.51
N SER A 50 -8.39 -12.60 27.06
CA SER A 50 -8.07 -12.73 25.63
C SER A 50 -9.13 -13.64 25.00
N MET A 51 -10.20 -13.04 24.49
CA MET A 51 -11.07 -13.70 23.53
C MET A 51 -10.22 -13.95 22.29
N PHE A 52 -9.58 -15.13 22.25
CA PHE A 52 -9.11 -15.71 21.01
C PHE A 52 -10.37 -15.96 20.18
N TYR A 53 -10.61 -15.06 19.23
CA TYR A 53 -11.73 -15.20 18.33
C TYR A 53 -11.37 -16.30 17.33
N ASN A 54 -12.00 -17.47 17.48
CA ASN A 54 -11.94 -18.53 16.49
C ASN A 54 -12.65 -18.06 15.22
N TYR A 55 -11.93 -17.39 14.32
CA TYR A 55 -12.34 -17.34 12.93
C TYR A 55 -11.98 -18.69 12.30
N SER A 56 -12.95 -19.34 11.67
CA SER A 56 -12.72 -20.62 11.02
C SER A 56 -12.10 -20.37 9.64
N LEU A 57 -10.84 -20.77 9.46
CA LEU A 57 -10.28 -20.93 8.13
C LEU A 57 -11.05 -22.04 7.37
N PRO A 58 -10.99 -22.06 6.03
CA PRO A 58 -11.55 -23.16 5.25
C PRO A 58 -11.08 -24.51 5.81
N ALA A 59 -11.97 -25.51 5.88
CA ALA A 59 -11.71 -26.82 6.46
C ALA A 59 -10.71 -27.69 5.65
N ASP A 60 -9.87 -27.09 4.81
CA ASP A 60 -8.79 -27.79 4.13
C ASP A 60 -7.78 -28.25 5.20
N PRO A 61 -7.50 -29.57 5.33
CA PRO A 61 -6.53 -30.07 6.29
C PRO A 61 -5.09 -29.64 5.98
N ARG A 62 -4.81 -29.11 4.78
CA ARG A 62 -3.49 -28.64 4.37
C ARG A 62 -3.61 -27.33 3.57
N PRO A 63 -3.99 -26.22 4.23
CA PRO A 63 -4.11 -24.94 3.55
C PRO A 63 -2.77 -24.55 2.90
N SER A 64 -2.83 -23.87 1.77
CA SER A 64 -1.65 -23.32 1.10
C SER A 64 -1.74 -21.81 1.17
N VAL A 65 -0.74 -21.17 1.78
CA VAL A 65 -0.70 -19.71 1.94
C VAL A 65 0.21 -19.10 0.88
N HIS A 66 -0.28 -18.04 0.24
CA HIS A 66 0.47 -17.24 -0.72
C HIS A 66 0.57 -15.80 -0.22
N LEU A 67 1.78 -15.36 0.11
CA LEU A 67 2.04 -14.00 0.60
C LEU A 67 2.11 -13.02 -0.57
N MET A 68 1.20 -12.05 -0.56
CA MET A 68 1.22 -10.89 -1.45
C MET A 68 1.97 -9.75 -0.75
N HIS A 69 3.29 -9.68 -0.95
CA HIS A 69 4.16 -8.77 -0.21
C HIS A 69 4.10 -7.33 -0.76
N VAL A 70 3.11 -6.57 -0.28
CA VAL A 70 3.01 -5.13 -0.55
C VAL A 70 4.18 -4.37 0.08
N GLY A 71 4.89 -3.59 -0.74
CA GLY A 71 6.05 -2.83 -0.28
C GLY A 71 5.68 -1.82 0.80
N LYS A 72 6.55 -1.71 1.82
CA LYS A 72 6.42 -0.77 2.96
C LYS A 72 5.23 -1.01 3.90
N ALA A 73 4.59 -2.16 3.78
CA ALA A 73 3.51 -2.59 4.65
C ALA A 73 3.92 -3.69 5.64
N GLY A 74 5.21 -3.82 5.99
CA GLY A 74 5.67 -4.79 7.00
C GLY A 74 5.89 -6.23 6.51
N GLY A 75 5.68 -6.54 5.23
CA GLY A 75 5.89 -7.88 4.70
C GLY A 75 7.33 -8.41 4.78
N THR A 76 8.34 -7.54 4.92
CA THR A 76 9.72 -7.97 5.22
C THR A 76 9.83 -8.51 6.64
N THR A 77 9.21 -7.87 7.63
CA THR A 77 9.17 -8.37 9.02
C THR A 77 8.58 -9.78 9.04
N LEU A 78 7.46 -9.99 8.34
CA LEU A 78 6.80 -11.28 8.25
C LEU A 78 7.73 -12.32 7.59
N ARG A 79 8.31 -11.97 6.45
CA ARG A 79 9.22 -12.86 5.73
C ARG A 79 10.45 -13.22 6.55
N ASP A 80 11.07 -12.27 7.23
CA ASP A 80 12.39 -12.48 7.83
C ASP A 80 12.31 -13.06 9.26
N TYR A 81 11.20 -12.85 9.97
CA TYR A 81 11.04 -13.30 11.36
C TYR A 81 9.98 -14.38 11.56
N VAL A 82 9.01 -14.53 10.65
CA VAL A 82 7.91 -15.49 10.81
C VAL A 82 8.02 -16.64 9.81
N ILE A 83 8.39 -16.35 8.56
CA ILE A 83 8.40 -17.33 7.46
C ILE A 83 9.83 -17.85 7.22
N LYS A 84 10.11 -19.07 7.69
CA LYS A 84 11.33 -19.82 7.41
C LYS A 84 11.32 -20.37 5.98
N TRP A 85 11.55 -19.50 5.00
CA TRP A 85 11.46 -19.88 3.59
C TRP A 85 12.47 -20.96 3.19
N LYS A 86 11.98 -22.14 2.78
CA LYS A 86 12.77 -23.27 2.26
C LYS A 86 14.02 -23.59 3.10
N ASN A 87 13.90 -23.73 4.42
CA ASN A 87 15.04 -23.98 5.31
C ASN A 87 16.17 -22.95 5.17
N CYS A 88 15.80 -21.67 5.07
CA CYS A 88 16.75 -20.57 4.89
C CYS A 88 17.54 -20.64 3.58
N SER A 89 16.99 -21.21 2.50
CA SER A 89 17.70 -21.31 1.21
C SER A 89 17.79 -19.99 0.43
N TRP A 90 17.38 -18.85 1.01
CA TRP A 90 17.40 -17.57 0.30
C TRP A 90 18.82 -16.98 0.32
N PRO A 91 19.48 -16.79 -0.84
CA PRO A 91 20.94 -16.58 -0.89
C PRO A 91 21.43 -15.35 -0.13
N ALA A 92 20.61 -14.28 -0.06
CA ALA A 92 21.07 -13.01 0.46
C ALA A 92 21.19 -12.97 2.00
N ASN A 93 20.70 -13.97 2.75
CA ASN A 93 20.72 -13.91 4.22
C ASN A 93 20.62 -15.28 4.92
N ILE A 94 21.24 -16.33 4.36
CA ILE A 94 21.20 -17.69 4.93
C ILE A 94 21.65 -17.68 6.40
N GLN A 95 22.76 -17.00 6.71
CA GLN A 95 23.30 -16.94 8.07
C GLN A 95 22.32 -16.28 9.04
N ARG A 96 21.81 -15.09 8.69
CA ARG A 96 20.81 -14.37 9.49
C ARG A 96 19.55 -15.22 9.74
N CYS A 97 19.06 -15.91 8.71
CA CYS A 97 17.90 -16.79 8.86
C CYS A 97 18.20 -17.98 9.79
N ARG A 98 19.37 -18.60 9.66
CA ARG A 98 19.80 -19.65 10.60
C ARG A 98 19.89 -19.13 12.02
N GLU A 99 20.46 -17.95 12.24
CA GLU A 99 20.55 -17.33 13.58
C GLU A 99 19.17 -17.06 14.18
N ILE A 100 18.23 -16.57 13.38
CA ILE A 100 16.85 -16.28 13.81
C ILE A 100 16.09 -17.55 14.16
N PHE A 101 16.22 -18.61 13.35
CA PHE A 101 15.45 -19.85 13.49
C PHE A 101 16.24 -21.02 14.13
N ASN A 102 17.41 -20.76 14.72
CA ASN A 102 18.19 -21.80 15.39
C ASN A 102 17.48 -22.26 16.65
N GLY A 103 17.08 -23.54 16.71
CA GLY A 103 16.35 -24.10 17.85
C GLY A 103 14.93 -23.57 18.03
N VAL A 104 14.40 -22.83 17.04
CA VAL A 104 13.01 -22.36 17.04
C VAL A 104 12.18 -23.30 16.17
N GLU A 105 11.06 -23.78 16.73
CA GLU A 105 10.09 -24.57 15.98
C GLU A 105 9.52 -23.76 14.82
N GLU A 106 9.30 -24.41 13.67
CA GLU A 106 8.76 -23.73 12.51
C GLU A 106 7.28 -23.38 12.74
N SER A 107 6.93 -22.10 12.62
CA SER A 107 5.55 -21.63 12.74
C SER A 107 4.63 -22.29 11.71
N ALA A 108 3.34 -22.42 12.02
CA ALA A 108 2.35 -22.93 11.07
C ALA A 108 2.25 -21.99 9.86
N ILE A 109 2.32 -20.68 10.08
CA ILE A 109 2.39 -19.69 8.98
C ILE A 109 3.56 -20.01 8.04
N SER A 110 4.76 -20.24 8.57
CA SER A 110 5.92 -20.61 7.77
C SER A 110 5.68 -21.89 6.97
N ASN A 111 5.26 -22.95 7.66
CA ASN A 111 5.06 -24.25 7.07
C ASN A 111 4.03 -24.21 5.93
N TYR A 112 2.92 -23.49 6.11
CA TYR A 112 1.86 -23.40 5.10
C TYR A 112 2.13 -22.36 4.00
N THR A 113 3.09 -21.44 4.16
CA THR A 113 3.45 -20.49 3.09
C THR A 113 4.20 -21.19 1.97
N LYS A 114 3.55 -21.37 0.81
CA LYS A 114 4.11 -22.04 -0.37
C LYS A 114 4.55 -21.08 -1.47
N GLY A 115 4.06 -19.85 -1.45
CA GLY A 115 4.33 -18.83 -2.46
C GLY A 115 4.52 -17.44 -1.86
N ILE A 116 5.40 -16.63 -2.46
CA ILE A 116 5.53 -15.20 -2.16
C ILE A 116 5.60 -14.44 -3.47
N THR A 117 4.66 -13.53 -3.71
CA THR A 117 4.74 -12.56 -4.82
C THR A 117 5.27 -11.24 -4.27
N HIS A 118 6.38 -10.78 -4.82
CA HIS A 118 6.96 -9.48 -4.50
C HIS A 118 7.61 -8.83 -5.72
N TYR A 119 7.13 -7.62 -6.06
CA TYR A 119 7.65 -6.79 -7.14
C TYR A 119 7.71 -7.56 -8.47
N GLY A 120 6.61 -8.29 -8.74
CA GLY A 120 6.37 -9.26 -9.83
C GLY A 120 7.48 -10.28 -10.04
N LYS A 121 8.11 -10.69 -8.95
CA LYS A 121 8.75 -12.00 -8.86
C LYS A 121 7.88 -12.86 -7.98
N THR A 122 7.61 -14.08 -8.42
CA THR A 122 6.96 -15.10 -7.61
C THR A 122 8.02 -16.09 -7.17
N PHE A 123 8.16 -16.26 -5.86
CA PHE A 123 9.03 -17.26 -5.26
C PHE A 123 8.18 -18.43 -4.79
N GLY A 124 8.61 -19.66 -5.10
CA GLY A 124 7.90 -20.87 -4.65
C GLY A 124 6.85 -21.34 -5.64
N LYS A 125 5.73 -21.84 -5.12
CA LYS A 125 4.59 -22.31 -5.90
C LYS A 125 3.90 -21.13 -6.61
N GLN A 126 3.40 -21.38 -7.82
CA GLN A 126 2.51 -20.43 -8.49
C GLN A 126 1.19 -20.33 -7.73
N LEU A 127 0.57 -19.15 -7.79
CA LEU A 127 -0.71 -18.90 -7.16
C LEU A 127 -1.78 -19.82 -7.74
N SER A 128 -2.54 -20.48 -6.88
CA SER A 128 -3.68 -21.32 -7.19
C SER A 128 -4.95 -20.75 -6.58
N SER A 129 -6.10 -20.95 -7.23
CA SER A 129 -7.41 -20.49 -6.72
C SER A 129 -7.79 -21.01 -5.33
N LYS A 130 -7.14 -22.08 -4.84
CA LYS A 130 -7.34 -22.63 -3.49
C LYS A 130 -6.42 -22.03 -2.43
N ASP A 131 -5.43 -21.24 -2.84
CA ASP A 131 -4.48 -20.65 -1.90
C ASP A 131 -5.16 -19.54 -1.09
N ILE A 132 -4.83 -19.49 0.20
CA ILE A 132 -5.14 -18.36 1.08
C ILE A 132 -4.21 -17.21 0.68
N LEU A 133 -4.80 -16.08 0.30
CA LEU A 133 -4.04 -14.86 0.01
C LEU A 133 -3.76 -14.12 1.31
N LEU A 134 -2.48 -14.09 1.70
CA LEU A 134 -2.02 -13.36 2.86
C LEU A 134 -1.49 -12.00 2.44
N PHE A 135 -2.12 -10.93 2.91
CA PHE A 135 -1.66 -9.56 2.74
C PHE A 135 -1.13 -9.02 4.06
N VAL A 136 0.00 -8.32 4.02
CA VAL A 136 0.36 -7.42 5.12
C VAL A 136 -0.02 -6.01 4.70
N VAL A 137 -0.89 -5.37 5.48
CA VAL A 137 -1.45 -4.05 5.17
C VAL A 137 -0.94 -3.01 6.16
N ARG A 138 -0.99 -1.75 5.73
CA ARG A 138 -0.60 -0.57 6.49
C ARG A 138 -1.47 0.59 6.02
N ALA A 139 -1.79 1.53 6.90
CA ALA A 139 -2.49 2.74 6.50
C ALA A 139 -1.83 3.36 5.24
N PRO A 140 -2.58 3.61 4.14
CA PRO A 140 -1.98 4.01 2.86
C PRO A 140 -1.09 5.27 2.92
N ILE A 141 -1.43 6.23 3.77
CA ILE A 141 -0.63 7.46 3.99
C ILE A 141 0.72 7.12 4.65
N ASP A 142 0.70 6.31 5.70
CA ASP A 142 1.92 5.85 6.36
C ASP A 142 2.81 5.02 5.41
N ARG A 143 2.20 4.22 4.54
CA ARG A 143 2.92 3.47 3.51
C ARG A 143 3.56 4.43 2.50
N PHE A 144 2.84 5.45 2.05
CA PHE A 144 3.32 6.49 1.15
C PHE A 144 4.52 7.25 1.74
N ILE A 145 4.40 7.73 2.97
CA ILE A 145 5.49 8.39 3.71
C ILE A 145 6.69 7.45 3.86
N SER A 146 6.44 6.19 4.22
CA SER A 146 7.50 5.19 4.36
C SER A 146 8.17 4.80 3.05
N TRP A 147 7.46 4.90 1.92
CA TRP A 147 8.04 4.76 0.60
C TRP A 147 8.97 5.92 0.32
N TRP A 148 8.49 7.16 0.47
CA TRP A 148 9.29 8.36 0.24
C TRP A 148 10.57 8.34 1.05
N ALA A 149 10.46 8.12 2.36
CA ALA A 149 11.61 8.02 3.24
C ALA A 149 12.63 7.00 2.71
N TYR A 150 12.18 5.81 2.30
CA TYR A 150 13.08 4.78 1.81
C TYR A 150 13.73 5.11 0.45
N THR A 151 13.00 5.73 -0.47
CA THR A 151 13.46 5.95 -1.85
C THR A 151 14.25 7.23 -2.03
N VAL A 152 14.08 8.23 -1.15
CA VAL A 152 14.89 9.44 -1.18
C VAL A 152 16.36 9.08 -0.99
N PRO A 153 17.23 9.47 -1.94
CA PRO A 153 18.64 9.09 -1.91
C PRO A 153 19.42 10.01 -0.96
N ILE A 154 19.27 9.81 0.35
CA ILE A 154 20.00 10.59 1.38
C ILE A 154 21.51 10.56 1.15
N LYS A 155 22.06 9.40 0.77
CA LYS A 155 23.51 9.28 0.52
C LYS A 155 24.00 10.14 -0.65
N CYS A 156 23.12 10.63 -1.52
CA CYS A 156 23.45 11.57 -2.58
C CYS A 156 23.41 13.03 -2.11
N VAL A 157 22.61 13.33 -1.08
CA VAL A 157 22.41 14.68 -0.56
C VAL A 157 23.56 15.10 0.36
N ASP A 158 24.11 14.17 1.15
CA ASP A 158 25.20 14.45 2.10
C ASP A 158 26.62 14.41 1.47
N GLY A 159 26.75 14.60 0.15
CA GLY A 159 28.04 14.51 -0.55
C GLY A 159 28.63 13.08 -0.62
N GLY A 160 27.86 12.06 -0.22
CA GLY A 160 28.23 10.67 -0.39
C GLY A 160 28.13 10.22 -1.86
N LYS A 161 28.92 9.20 -2.23
CA LYS A 161 28.80 8.59 -3.56
C LYS A 161 27.45 7.87 -3.66
N CYS A 162 26.54 8.37 -4.49
CA CYS A 162 25.41 7.58 -5.00
C CYS A 162 25.98 6.27 -5.57
N SER A 163 25.56 5.11 -5.04
CA SER A 163 26.10 3.85 -5.55
C SER A 163 25.66 3.70 -7.02
N ARG A 164 26.64 3.71 -7.93
CA ARG A 164 26.55 3.83 -9.41
C ARG A 164 25.77 2.74 -10.15
N LYS A 165 24.93 1.94 -9.50
CA LYS A 165 24.45 0.69 -10.11
C LYS A 165 23.38 0.84 -11.21
N ASP A 166 22.81 2.02 -11.44
CA ASP A 166 21.97 2.26 -12.63
C ASP A 166 21.97 3.73 -13.06
N LYS A 167 22.57 4.04 -14.23
CA LYS A 167 22.55 5.40 -14.82
C LYS A 167 21.14 5.90 -15.14
N VAL A 168 20.22 4.99 -15.49
CA VAL A 168 18.81 5.33 -15.75
C VAL A 168 18.10 5.74 -14.45
N LEU A 169 18.37 5.01 -13.36
CA LEU A 169 17.86 5.35 -12.04
C LEU A 169 18.45 6.67 -11.54
N GLU A 170 19.71 6.95 -11.87
CA GLU A 170 20.38 8.22 -11.56
C GLU A 170 19.66 9.41 -12.19
N LYS A 171 19.29 9.32 -13.49
CA LYS A 171 18.53 10.39 -14.16
C LYS A 171 17.14 10.60 -13.54
N PHE A 172 16.40 9.51 -13.32
CA PHE A 172 15.10 9.61 -12.65
C PHE A 172 15.24 10.25 -11.27
N ILE A 173 16.25 9.84 -10.49
CA ILE A 173 16.52 10.40 -9.17
C ILE A 173 16.81 11.91 -9.25
N GLN A 174 17.71 12.32 -10.14
CA GLN A 174 18.07 13.73 -10.31
C GLN A 174 16.85 14.56 -10.69
N THR A 175 16.05 14.10 -11.64
CA THR A 175 14.86 14.83 -12.04
C THR A 175 13.77 14.81 -10.96
N PHE A 176 13.40 13.64 -10.46
CA PHE A 176 12.26 13.49 -9.55
C PHE A 176 12.56 14.05 -8.16
N TYR A 177 13.64 13.59 -7.51
CA TYR A 177 13.93 13.94 -6.12
C TYR A 177 14.78 15.20 -5.95
N LEU A 178 15.54 15.64 -6.95
CA LEU A 178 16.39 16.83 -6.80
C LEU A 178 15.82 18.05 -7.53
N LYS A 179 15.27 17.87 -8.73
CA LYS A 179 14.73 18.97 -9.53
C LYS A 179 13.25 19.24 -9.25
N CYS A 180 12.40 18.23 -9.31
CA CYS A 180 10.95 18.41 -9.21
C CYS A 180 10.46 18.45 -7.76
N PHE A 181 10.93 17.52 -6.94
CA PHE A 181 10.40 17.28 -5.60
C PHE A 181 11.53 17.08 -4.57
N PRO A 182 12.24 18.15 -4.18
CA PRO A 182 13.35 18.08 -3.21
C PRO A 182 12.94 17.59 -1.81
N SER A 183 11.65 17.68 -1.48
CA SER A 183 11.10 17.24 -0.20
C SER A 183 9.73 16.58 -0.38
N LEU A 184 9.31 15.78 0.61
CA LEU A 184 7.96 15.23 0.61
C LEU A 184 6.92 16.35 0.56
N GLU A 185 7.15 17.43 1.30
CA GLU A 185 6.24 18.57 1.30
C GLU A 185 6.08 19.14 -0.12
N SER A 186 7.18 19.43 -0.82
CA SER A 186 7.12 19.92 -2.21
C SER A 186 6.43 18.94 -3.16
N PHE A 187 6.61 17.63 -2.93
CA PHE A 187 5.93 16.60 -3.73
C PHE A 187 4.42 16.64 -3.51
N THR A 188 3.99 16.73 -2.26
CA THR A 188 2.56 16.77 -1.91
C THR A 188 1.92 18.11 -2.24
N GLN A 189 2.65 19.21 -2.16
CA GLN A 189 2.17 20.54 -2.51
C GLN A 189 1.86 20.66 -4.00
N ALA A 190 2.59 19.93 -4.86
CA ALA A 190 2.33 19.89 -6.29
C ALA A 190 0.98 19.26 -6.67
N LEU A 191 0.34 18.52 -5.76
CA LEU A 191 -1.01 17.98 -5.94
C LEU A 191 -2.11 19.06 -5.84
N ASN A 192 -1.80 20.21 -5.24
CA ASN A 192 -2.71 21.33 -5.12
C ASN A 192 -2.69 22.18 -6.40
N PRO A 193 -3.79 22.29 -7.16
CA PRO A 193 -3.85 23.08 -8.40
C PRO A 193 -3.53 24.56 -8.21
N SER A 194 -3.82 25.11 -7.02
CA SER A 194 -3.50 26.50 -6.68
C SER A 194 -1.99 26.73 -6.52
N HIS A 195 -1.21 25.66 -6.38
CA HIS A 195 0.23 25.73 -6.28
C HIS A 195 0.87 25.58 -7.66
N ASN A 196 1.27 26.72 -8.23
CA ASN A 196 1.88 26.78 -9.55
C ASN A 196 3.27 26.09 -9.52
N THR A 197 3.35 24.85 -10.03
CA THR A 197 4.59 24.03 -10.05
C THR A 197 5.74 24.71 -10.82
N ALA A 198 5.44 25.71 -11.65
CA ALA A 198 6.40 26.56 -12.34
C ALA A 198 7.35 27.34 -11.39
N LYS A 199 6.98 27.57 -10.11
CA LYS A 199 7.85 28.30 -9.16
C LYS A 199 8.94 27.45 -8.49
N ALA A 200 8.88 26.12 -8.58
CA ALA A 200 9.93 25.25 -8.04
C ALA A 200 11.25 25.29 -8.86
N GLN A 201 11.24 25.91 -10.05
CA GLN A 201 12.40 25.92 -10.95
C GLN A 201 13.52 26.91 -10.56
N ASN A 202 13.29 27.83 -9.61
CA ASN A 202 14.22 28.95 -9.37
C ASN A 202 14.83 29.02 -7.96
N THR A 203 14.50 28.12 -7.03
CA THR A 203 15.23 28.05 -5.74
C THR A 203 16.53 27.31 -5.96
N SER A 204 17.53 28.08 -6.39
CA SER A 204 18.95 27.75 -6.34
C SER A 204 19.42 27.64 -4.89
N ASP A 205 18.93 26.63 -4.17
CA ASP A 205 19.61 26.24 -2.94
C ASP A 205 20.99 25.71 -3.33
N SER A 206 22.01 26.50 -2.97
CA SER A 206 23.43 26.34 -3.28
C SER A 206 24.05 24.97 -2.93
N LEU A 207 23.30 24.08 -2.27
CA LEU A 207 23.72 22.73 -1.95
C LEU A 207 23.80 21.78 -3.17
N PHE A 208 23.16 22.12 -4.30
CA PHE A 208 23.14 21.25 -5.49
C PHE A 208 23.78 21.84 -6.76
N SER A 209 24.34 23.06 -6.72
CA SER A 209 24.88 23.74 -7.93
C SER A 209 26.06 23.01 -8.58
N ASN A 210 26.75 22.14 -7.85
CA ASN A 210 27.89 21.38 -8.39
C ASN A 210 27.51 20.11 -9.18
N TYR A 211 26.23 19.72 -9.18
CA TYR A 211 25.77 18.52 -9.90
C TYR A 211 25.16 18.80 -11.28
N THR A 212 24.84 20.05 -11.62
CA THR A 212 23.85 20.37 -12.67
C THR A 212 24.41 20.61 -14.08
N ALA A 213 25.71 20.85 -14.27
CA ALA A 213 26.22 21.21 -15.60
C ALA A 213 26.53 20.01 -16.53
N ALA A 214 26.96 18.87 -16.00
CA ALA A 214 27.45 17.75 -16.81
C ALA A 214 26.39 16.68 -17.15
N ALA A 215 25.29 16.60 -16.39
CA ALA A 215 24.28 15.55 -16.56
C ALA A 215 23.15 15.92 -17.53
N ALA A 216 22.96 17.22 -17.84
CA ALA A 216 21.83 17.71 -18.63
C ALA A 216 21.94 17.48 -20.15
N ALA A 217 23.13 17.15 -20.68
CA ALA A 217 23.37 17.21 -22.13
C ALA A 217 22.96 15.96 -22.95
N ASN A 218 22.63 14.82 -22.34
CA ASN A 218 22.49 13.53 -23.06
C ASN A 218 21.18 12.75 -22.78
N ALA A 219 20.07 13.45 -22.54
CA ALA A 219 18.82 12.86 -22.10
C ALA A 219 17.79 12.66 -23.24
N THR A 220 17.66 11.45 -23.80
CA THR A 220 16.69 11.13 -24.88
C THR A 220 15.27 10.76 -24.42
N THR A 221 15.02 10.65 -23.11
CA THR A 221 13.67 10.60 -22.52
C THR A 221 13.39 11.92 -21.81
N ASP A 222 12.45 12.70 -22.31
CA ASP A 222 12.20 14.05 -21.82
C ASP A 222 11.38 14.03 -20.52
N TYR A 223 12.04 13.75 -19.39
CA TYR A 223 11.44 13.93 -18.05
C TYR A 223 11.45 15.42 -17.65
N SER A 224 11.22 16.35 -18.58
CA SER A 224 11.26 17.78 -18.28
C SER A 224 10.05 18.27 -17.50
N ASP A 225 8.92 17.55 -17.57
CA ASP A 225 7.65 17.94 -16.96
C ASP A 225 7.43 17.27 -15.59
N CYS A 226 7.56 18.06 -14.52
CA CYS A 226 7.28 17.62 -13.17
C CYS A 226 5.81 17.20 -12.96
N ASN A 227 4.86 17.74 -13.73
CA ASN A 227 3.46 17.35 -13.63
C ASN A 227 3.24 15.94 -14.17
N GLN A 228 3.90 15.56 -15.27
CA GLN A 228 3.86 14.17 -15.78
C GLN A 228 4.48 13.19 -14.78
N LEU A 229 5.56 13.60 -14.10
CA LEU A 229 6.17 12.79 -13.04
C LEU A 229 5.25 12.64 -11.82
N LEU A 230 4.55 13.70 -11.45
CA LEU A 230 3.53 13.69 -10.39
C LEU A 230 2.40 12.72 -10.73
N GLN A 231 1.81 12.87 -11.93
CA GLN A 231 0.75 11.99 -12.43
C GLN A 231 1.21 10.54 -12.49
N GLY A 232 2.40 10.30 -13.05
CA GLY A 232 2.99 8.97 -13.13
C GLY A 232 3.17 8.31 -11.77
N ALA A 233 3.49 9.06 -10.71
CA ALA A 233 3.68 8.53 -9.38
C ALA A 233 2.39 7.97 -8.75
N PHE A 234 1.24 8.58 -9.02
CA PHE A 234 -0.05 8.20 -8.42
C PHE A 234 -0.95 7.36 -9.35
N GLN A 235 -0.87 7.57 -10.66
CA GLN A 235 -1.75 6.91 -11.63
C GLN A 235 -1.19 5.57 -12.12
N THR A 236 0.14 5.43 -12.22
CA THR A 236 0.79 4.19 -12.68
C THR A 236 0.53 3.04 -11.72
N VAL A 237 0.17 1.87 -12.25
CA VAL A 237 0.06 0.63 -11.50
C VAL A 237 1.11 -0.36 -11.99
N GLY A 238 1.86 -0.93 -11.05
CA GLY A 238 2.84 -1.97 -11.32
C GLY A 238 4.29 -1.53 -11.19
N LYS A 239 5.19 -2.27 -11.86
CA LYS A 239 6.63 -2.05 -11.76
C LYS A 239 7.00 -0.81 -12.57
N SER A 240 7.64 0.15 -11.91
CA SER A 240 8.05 1.41 -12.53
C SER A 240 9.29 1.97 -11.84
N HIS A 241 9.75 3.13 -12.30
CA HIS A 241 10.82 3.89 -11.61
C HIS A 241 10.39 4.40 -10.22
N TYR A 242 9.08 4.47 -9.95
CA TYR A 242 8.54 4.83 -8.63
C TYR A 242 8.58 3.66 -7.63
N GLY A 243 8.97 2.46 -8.05
CA GLY A 243 9.23 1.36 -7.13
C GLY A 243 7.98 0.90 -6.37
N HIS A 244 8.10 0.83 -5.04
CA HIS A 244 7.01 0.38 -4.16
C HIS A 244 5.82 1.34 -4.09
N LEU A 245 5.87 2.56 -4.64
CA LEU A 245 4.68 3.42 -4.71
C LEU A 245 3.64 2.81 -5.64
N THR A 246 4.03 2.55 -6.89
CA THR A 246 3.14 2.04 -7.96
C THR A 246 2.95 0.53 -7.89
N ALA A 247 3.90 -0.20 -7.32
CA ALA A 247 3.72 -1.61 -6.93
C ALA A 247 3.02 -1.70 -5.56
N GLY A 248 1.85 -1.06 -5.46
CA GLY A 248 1.02 -0.94 -4.26
C GLY A 248 -0.13 -1.93 -4.18
N TYR A 249 -1.18 -1.56 -3.44
CA TYR A 249 -2.35 -2.41 -3.25
C TYR A 249 -3.03 -2.74 -4.57
N ARG A 250 -3.21 -1.74 -5.46
CA ARG A 250 -3.82 -1.96 -6.79
C ARG A 250 -3.05 -2.98 -7.60
N TYR A 251 -1.72 -2.91 -7.56
CA TYR A 251 -0.86 -3.85 -8.27
C TYR A 251 -1.01 -5.28 -7.75
N TYR A 252 -0.87 -5.50 -6.44
CA TYR A 252 -0.98 -6.87 -5.90
C TYR A 252 -2.39 -7.43 -5.96
N TYR A 253 -3.41 -6.56 -5.94
CA TYR A 253 -4.79 -6.96 -6.20
C TYR A 253 -4.97 -7.43 -7.65
N GLN A 254 -4.34 -6.77 -8.63
CA GLN A 254 -4.32 -7.24 -10.02
C GLN A 254 -3.53 -8.55 -10.17
N GLU A 255 -2.38 -8.69 -9.51
CA GLU A 255 -1.58 -9.93 -9.51
C GLU A 255 -2.33 -11.11 -8.85
N ALA A 256 -3.26 -10.84 -7.93
CA ALA A 256 -4.19 -11.83 -7.39
C ALA A 256 -5.32 -12.22 -8.37
N GLY A 257 -5.31 -11.67 -9.59
CA GLY A 257 -6.32 -11.88 -10.62
C GLY A 257 -7.49 -10.89 -10.58
N GLY A 258 -7.39 -9.80 -9.80
CA GLY A 258 -8.38 -8.73 -9.76
C GLY A 258 -9.73 -9.13 -9.14
N PRO A 259 -10.81 -8.36 -9.40
CA PRO A 259 -12.10 -8.55 -8.73
C PRO A 259 -12.74 -9.93 -8.95
N SER A 260 -12.57 -10.52 -10.14
CA SER A 260 -13.16 -11.82 -10.47
C SER A 260 -12.48 -12.98 -9.78
N SER A 261 -11.15 -12.90 -9.62
CA SER A 261 -10.36 -13.94 -8.96
C SER A 261 -10.41 -13.81 -7.45
N ILE A 262 -10.28 -12.59 -6.93
CA ILE A 262 -10.10 -12.39 -5.49
C ILE A 262 -11.30 -12.87 -4.66
N ASN A 263 -12.51 -12.81 -5.22
CA ASN A 263 -13.72 -13.33 -4.58
C ASN A 263 -13.74 -14.87 -4.42
N ASN A 264 -12.85 -15.58 -5.13
CA ASN A 264 -12.68 -17.03 -5.01
C ASN A 264 -11.59 -17.42 -4.01
N HIS A 265 -10.83 -16.45 -3.49
CA HIS A 265 -9.78 -16.70 -2.52
C HIS A 265 -10.25 -16.40 -1.10
N THR A 266 -9.68 -17.14 -0.14
CA THR A 266 -9.73 -16.72 1.26
C THR A 266 -8.66 -15.65 1.49
N ILE A 267 -9.07 -14.47 1.94
CA ILE A 267 -8.15 -13.37 2.22
C ILE A 267 -7.88 -13.30 3.71
N VAL A 268 -6.60 -13.23 4.07
CA VAL A 268 -6.13 -12.98 5.42
C VAL A 268 -5.27 -11.72 5.40
N THR A 269 -5.46 -10.87 6.40
CA THR A 269 -4.74 -9.61 6.52
C THR A 269 -3.99 -9.52 7.85
N ILE A 270 -2.70 -9.19 7.79
CA ILE A 270 -1.89 -8.78 8.97
C ILE A 270 -1.74 -7.26 8.93
N ARG A 271 -2.23 -6.56 9.94
CA ARG A 271 -2.15 -5.10 10.02
C ARG A 271 -0.83 -4.69 10.64
N THR A 272 -0.09 -3.79 9.99
CA THR A 272 1.21 -3.33 10.48
C THR A 272 1.11 -2.74 11.89
N GLU A 273 0.02 -2.04 12.19
CA GLU A 273 -0.26 -1.42 13.49
C GLU A 273 -0.48 -2.45 14.61
N PHE A 274 -0.91 -3.67 14.27
CA PHE A 274 -1.21 -4.76 15.19
C PHE A 274 -0.42 -6.03 14.85
N PHE A 275 0.76 -5.85 14.25
CA PHE A 275 1.45 -6.88 13.48
C PHE A 275 1.58 -8.21 14.23
N TRP A 276 2.18 -8.17 15.42
CA TRP A 276 2.44 -9.38 16.20
C TRP A 276 1.15 -10.02 16.73
N ASN A 277 0.16 -9.22 17.11
CA ASN A 277 -1.14 -9.76 17.51
C ASN A 277 -1.80 -10.52 16.35
N ASP A 278 -1.84 -9.92 15.16
CA ASP A 278 -2.46 -10.54 13.99
C ASP A 278 -1.67 -11.78 13.52
N VAL A 279 -0.33 -11.77 13.62
CA VAL A 279 0.53 -12.93 13.36
C VAL A 279 0.23 -14.07 14.32
N VAL A 280 0.14 -13.81 15.62
CA VAL A 280 -0.17 -14.84 16.64
C VAL A 280 -1.54 -15.46 16.36
N GLN A 281 -2.57 -14.65 16.13
CA GLN A 281 -3.90 -15.15 15.84
C GLN A 281 -3.94 -16.01 14.57
N PHE A 282 -3.20 -15.61 13.53
CA PHE A 282 -3.14 -16.38 12.29
C PHE A 282 -2.38 -17.69 12.41
N ASP A 283 -1.30 -17.71 13.20
CA ASP A 283 -0.58 -18.95 13.47
C ASP A 283 -1.46 -19.95 14.22
N LEU A 284 -2.16 -19.49 15.26
CA LEU A 284 -3.12 -20.31 16.01
C LEU A 284 -4.25 -20.84 15.11
N ALA A 285 -4.79 -20.00 14.22
CA ALA A 285 -5.84 -20.41 13.28
C ALA A 285 -5.38 -21.49 12.29
N LEU A 286 -4.07 -21.55 11.99
CA LEU A 286 -3.45 -22.60 11.18
C LEU A 286 -3.06 -23.85 11.99
N GLY A 287 -3.40 -23.91 13.29
CA GLY A 287 -3.03 -25.01 14.18
C GLY A 287 -1.62 -24.92 14.76
N GLY A 288 -0.98 -23.75 14.64
CA GLY A 288 0.29 -23.45 15.31
C GLY A 288 0.11 -23.12 16.79
N HIS A 289 1.22 -22.69 17.43
CA HIS A 289 1.26 -22.39 18.86
C HIS A 289 1.14 -20.90 19.18
N GLY A 290 1.29 -20.02 18.17
CA GLY A 290 1.31 -18.58 18.39
C GLY A 290 2.50 -18.09 19.21
N ASP A 291 3.49 -18.94 19.48
CA ASP A 291 4.71 -18.57 20.20
C ASP A 291 5.84 -18.26 19.20
N PHE A 292 6.27 -17.01 19.19
CA PHE A 292 7.36 -16.51 18.34
C PHE A 292 8.61 -16.15 19.17
N HIS A 293 8.69 -16.60 20.42
CA HIS A 293 9.83 -16.49 21.32
C HIS A 293 10.56 -15.13 21.21
N THR A 294 11.86 -15.16 20.87
CA THR A 294 12.76 -14.00 20.85
C THR A 294 12.57 -13.08 19.66
N VAL A 295 11.72 -13.42 18.68
CA VAL A 295 11.46 -12.54 17.54
C VAL A 295 10.21 -11.68 17.74
N MET A 296 9.36 -12.01 18.72
CA MET A 296 8.18 -11.20 19.04
C MET A 296 8.62 -9.75 19.35
N GLY A 297 7.91 -8.78 18.77
CA GLY A 297 8.24 -7.35 18.87
C GLY A 297 9.32 -6.86 17.91
N LYS A 298 10.06 -7.74 17.20
CA LYS A 298 11.03 -7.31 16.19
C LYS A 298 10.32 -6.70 14.97
N LYS A 299 11.04 -5.83 14.24
CA LYS A 299 10.54 -5.17 13.03
C LYS A 299 11.68 -4.99 12.02
N GLU A 300 11.40 -5.29 10.75
CA GLU A 300 12.25 -4.93 9.62
C GLU A 300 11.63 -3.79 8.83
N THR A 301 12.32 -2.66 8.83
CA THR A 301 11.81 -1.40 8.26
C THR A 301 12.69 -0.86 7.14
N HIS A 302 13.79 -1.58 6.83
CA HIS A 302 14.82 -1.14 5.90
C HIS A 302 15.36 0.25 6.23
N GLY A 303 15.48 0.54 7.53
CA GLY A 303 15.99 1.80 8.03
C GLY A 303 15.02 2.97 7.94
N SER A 304 13.74 2.76 7.55
CA SER A 304 12.75 3.85 7.40
C SER A 304 12.58 4.68 8.68
N GLU A 305 12.89 4.15 9.88
CA GLU A 305 12.89 4.97 11.09
C GLU A 305 14.18 5.73 11.37
N ALA A 306 15.31 5.29 10.80
CA ALA A 306 16.54 6.07 10.85
C ALA A 306 16.38 7.41 10.09
N TYR A 307 15.46 7.47 9.10
CA TYR A 307 15.12 8.71 8.40
C TYR A 307 14.45 9.74 9.31
N TRP A 308 13.71 9.29 10.34
CA TRP A 308 13.07 10.19 11.31
C TRP A 308 14.07 10.78 12.32
N THR A 309 15.20 10.12 12.52
CA THR A 309 16.13 10.42 13.63
C THR A 309 17.47 11.01 13.17
N LYS A 310 17.95 10.70 11.95
CA LYS A 310 19.23 11.25 11.46
C LYS A 310 19.18 12.72 11.06
N HIS A 311 18.02 13.25 10.65
CA HIS A 311 17.84 14.69 10.45
C HIS A 311 17.49 15.33 11.80
N ASN A 312 18.51 15.51 12.61
CA ASN A 312 18.50 15.83 14.04
C ASN A 312 17.90 17.20 14.43
N ASN A 313 17.11 17.85 13.58
CA ASN A 313 16.45 19.13 13.88
C ASN A 313 15.05 19.14 13.25
N SER A 314 14.01 18.86 14.05
CA SER A 314 12.58 19.26 13.87
C SER A 314 11.82 18.96 12.56
N ASN A 315 12.46 18.56 11.47
CA ASN A 315 11.83 18.29 10.19
C ASN A 315 11.56 16.80 10.06
N LYS A 316 10.66 16.32 10.93
CA LYS A 316 9.92 15.08 10.66
C LYS A 316 9.39 15.21 9.22
N VAL A 317 9.62 14.21 8.37
CA VAL A 317 9.03 14.11 7.02
C VAL A 317 7.50 14.14 7.17
N MET A 318 6.95 15.35 7.22
CA MET A 318 5.55 15.62 7.51
C MET A 318 4.96 16.27 6.29
N ILE A 319 3.76 15.81 5.96
CA ILE A 319 2.88 16.46 5.00
C ILE A 319 2.14 17.52 5.80
N SER A 320 2.16 18.77 5.35
CA SER A 320 1.40 19.83 6.00
C SER A 320 -0.09 19.50 6.02
N SER A 321 -0.81 20.01 7.03
CA SER A 321 -2.26 19.85 7.13
C SER A 321 -2.98 20.41 5.90
N ALA A 322 -2.43 21.45 5.27
CA ALA A 322 -2.98 22.04 4.04
C ALA A 322 -2.89 21.10 2.83
N ASN A 323 -1.83 20.28 2.73
CA ASN A 323 -1.63 19.36 1.60
C ASN A 323 -2.23 17.98 1.82
N MET A 324 -2.57 17.63 3.06
CA MET A 324 -3.07 16.29 3.41
C MET A 324 -4.35 15.87 2.64
N PRO A 325 -5.37 16.74 2.45
CA PRO A 325 -6.55 16.37 1.64
C PRO A 325 -6.19 15.95 0.21
N TYR A 326 -5.27 16.68 -0.43
CA TYR A 326 -4.82 16.37 -1.79
C TYR A 326 -4.09 15.02 -1.86
N VAL A 327 -3.27 14.70 -0.86
CA VAL A 327 -2.60 13.39 -0.77
C VAL A 327 -3.61 12.27 -0.56
N CYS A 328 -4.60 12.48 0.31
CA CYS A 328 -5.67 11.53 0.54
C CYS A 328 -6.42 11.21 -0.77
N CYS A 329 -6.73 12.24 -1.57
CA CYS A 329 -7.41 12.06 -2.84
C CYS A 329 -6.52 11.48 -3.94
N ALA A 330 -5.25 11.87 -4.01
CA ALA A 330 -4.29 11.24 -4.91
C ALA A 330 -4.09 9.74 -4.63
N LEU A 331 -4.19 9.33 -3.35
CA LEU A 331 -4.11 7.94 -2.92
C LEU A 331 -5.47 7.23 -2.91
N TRP A 332 -6.58 7.89 -3.25
CA TRP A 332 -7.91 7.30 -3.16
C TRP A 332 -8.03 5.95 -3.90
N PRO A 333 -7.52 5.79 -5.14
CA PRO A 333 -7.56 4.49 -5.83
C PRO A 333 -6.83 3.36 -5.07
N GLU A 334 -5.76 3.67 -4.33
CA GLU A 334 -5.07 2.71 -3.47
C GLU A 334 -5.86 2.42 -2.18
N MET A 335 -6.52 3.43 -1.62
CA MET A 335 -7.35 3.31 -0.42
C MET A 335 -8.60 2.45 -0.66
N VAL A 336 -9.21 2.55 -1.85
CA VAL A 336 -10.34 1.67 -2.25
C VAL A 336 -9.92 0.20 -2.19
N VAL A 337 -8.78 -0.14 -2.78
CA VAL A 337 -8.29 -1.54 -2.76
C VAL A 337 -7.89 -1.97 -1.34
N TYR A 338 -7.25 -1.08 -0.57
CA TYR A 338 -6.97 -1.32 0.85
C TYR A 338 -8.23 -1.65 1.64
N ARG A 339 -9.31 -0.85 1.48
CA ARG A 339 -10.62 -1.11 2.09
C ARG A 339 -11.16 -2.47 1.66
N THR A 340 -11.12 -2.80 0.37
CA THR A 340 -11.59 -4.10 -0.14
C THR A 340 -10.87 -5.26 0.52
N LEU A 341 -9.53 -5.22 0.61
CA LEU A 341 -8.73 -6.26 1.23
C LEU A 341 -9.07 -6.45 2.72
N VAL A 342 -9.29 -5.34 3.45
CA VAL A 342 -9.64 -5.38 4.87
C VAL A 342 -11.07 -5.85 5.11
N GLU A 343 -12.03 -5.45 4.27
CA GLU A 343 -13.42 -5.93 4.38
C GLU A 343 -13.57 -7.42 4.06
N GLN A 344 -12.80 -7.90 3.09
CA GLN A 344 -12.82 -9.32 2.69
C GLN A 344 -11.95 -10.20 3.59
N ALA A 345 -11.16 -9.62 4.50
CA ALA A 345 -10.31 -10.38 5.41
C ALA A 345 -11.14 -11.20 6.40
N VAL A 346 -10.99 -12.52 6.34
CA VAL A 346 -11.75 -13.46 7.19
C VAL A 346 -11.29 -13.43 8.65
N ASN A 347 -10.07 -12.96 8.90
CA ASN A 347 -9.46 -12.91 10.23
C ASN A 347 -9.69 -11.59 10.99
N LEU A 348 -10.49 -10.67 10.45
CA LEU A 348 -10.78 -9.38 11.08
C LEU A 348 -12.27 -9.23 11.40
N LEU A 349 -12.56 -8.94 12.66
CA LEU A 349 -13.90 -8.58 13.12
C LEU A 349 -14.30 -7.18 12.66
N PRO A 350 -15.61 -6.85 12.60
CA PRO A 350 -16.07 -5.51 12.21
C PRO A 350 -15.40 -4.37 13.00
N GLN A 351 -15.23 -4.51 14.32
CA GLN A 351 -14.58 -3.51 15.15
C GLN A 351 -13.09 -3.37 14.82
N GLN A 352 -12.40 -4.47 14.50
CA GLN A 352 -11.00 -4.45 14.10
C GLN A 352 -10.83 -3.79 12.73
N ARG A 353 -11.77 -4.00 11.79
CA ARG A 353 -11.78 -3.30 10.49
C ARG A 353 -11.93 -1.79 10.70
N ILE A 354 -12.87 -1.36 11.53
CA ILE A 354 -13.04 0.06 11.89
C ILE A 354 -11.75 0.62 12.50
N GLN A 355 -11.14 -0.07 13.47
CA GLN A 355 -9.86 0.34 14.06
C GLN A 355 -8.74 0.47 13.01
N THR A 356 -8.75 -0.40 12.01
CA THR A 356 -7.80 -0.39 10.88
C THR A 356 -7.98 0.83 9.98
N TYR A 357 -9.21 1.35 9.87
CA TYR A 357 -9.53 2.53 9.08
C TYR A 357 -9.33 3.84 9.82
N GLN A 358 -9.58 3.87 11.14
CA GLN A 358 -9.50 5.06 11.98
C GLN A 358 -8.20 5.84 11.80
N LYS A 359 -7.07 5.15 11.63
CA LYS A 359 -5.79 5.82 11.40
C LYS A 359 -5.79 6.63 10.09
N THR A 360 -6.25 6.03 8.98
CA THR A 360 -6.38 6.72 7.69
C THR A 360 -7.40 7.85 7.79
N TRP A 361 -8.56 7.62 8.42
CA TRP A 361 -9.61 8.63 8.59
C TRP A 361 -9.11 9.84 9.39
N ASN A 362 -8.42 9.60 10.50
CA ASN A 362 -7.84 10.66 11.33
C ASN A 362 -6.79 11.47 10.57
N GLN A 363 -5.95 10.81 9.75
CA GLN A 363 -4.96 11.48 8.92
C GLN A 363 -5.62 12.33 7.83
N CYS A 364 -6.70 11.84 7.20
CA CYS A 364 -7.46 12.59 6.19
C CYS A 364 -8.49 13.58 6.76
N HIS A 365 -8.60 13.69 8.09
CA HIS A 365 -9.61 14.53 8.76
C HIS A 365 -11.07 14.21 8.37
N VAL A 366 -11.39 12.92 8.20
CA VAL A 366 -12.73 12.43 7.91
C VAL A 366 -13.19 11.43 8.98
N GLN A 367 -14.46 11.01 8.93
CA GLN A 367 -15.03 10.05 9.89
C GLN A 367 -15.40 8.70 9.27
N SER A 368 -15.41 8.59 7.94
CA SER A 368 -15.75 7.37 7.22
C SER A 368 -15.11 7.35 5.83
N TRP A 369 -15.23 6.22 5.13
CA TRP A 369 -14.80 6.11 3.74
C TRP A 369 -15.67 6.93 2.79
N GLU A 370 -16.97 7.01 3.07
CA GLU A 370 -17.94 7.78 2.27
C GLU A 370 -17.67 9.29 2.40
N ALA A 371 -17.28 9.76 3.59
CA ALA A 371 -16.85 11.16 3.78
C ALA A 371 -15.54 11.47 3.02
N LEU A 372 -14.63 10.50 2.94
CA LEU A 372 -13.41 10.64 2.13
C LEU A 372 -13.71 10.68 0.64
N GLU A 373 -14.56 9.77 0.15
CA GLU A 373 -15.01 9.76 -1.25
C GLU A 373 -15.65 11.11 -1.61
N GLN A 374 -16.58 11.60 -0.80
CA GLN A 374 -17.22 12.90 -1.01
C GLN A 374 -16.22 14.06 -1.01
N MET A 375 -15.22 14.03 -0.11
CA MET A 375 -14.15 15.04 -0.11
C MET A 375 -13.38 15.01 -1.44
N CYS A 376 -13.10 13.83 -1.99
CA CYS A 376 -12.32 13.69 -3.21
C CYS A 376 -13.10 13.95 -4.49
N ASP A 377 -14.42 13.72 -4.49
CA ASP A 377 -15.29 14.14 -5.58
C ASP A 377 -15.41 15.66 -5.68
N GLY A 378 -15.29 16.38 -4.55
CA GLY A 378 -15.36 17.84 -4.49
C GLY A 378 -14.01 18.55 -4.59
N LEU A 379 -12.89 17.83 -4.53
CA LEU A 379 -11.54 18.43 -4.53
C LEU A 379 -10.90 18.31 -5.90
N GLU A 380 -10.72 19.44 -6.59
CA GLU A 380 -9.87 19.48 -7.77
C GLU A 380 -8.42 19.19 -7.37
N THR A 381 -7.78 18.24 -8.07
CA THR A 381 -6.38 17.90 -7.87
C THR A 381 -5.63 18.07 -9.18
N SER A 382 -4.32 18.30 -9.13
CA SER A 382 -3.47 18.41 -10.33
C SER A 382 -3.39 17.10 -11.15
N LEU A 383 -4.09 16.04 -10.73
CA LEU A 383 -4.15 14.74 -11.38
C LEU A 383 -5.33 14.60 -12.35
N ASN A 384 -6.34 15.48 -12.28
CA ASN A 384 -7.59 15.41 -13.05
C ASN A 384 -7.74 16.57 -14.03
#